data_AF-A0A938RZW7-F1
#
_entry.id   AF-A0A938RZW7-F1
#
_cell.length_a   1.000
_cell.length_b   1.000
_cell.length_c   1.000
_cell.angle_alpha   90.00
_cell.angle_beta   90.00
_cell.angle_gamma   90.00
#
_symmetry.space_group_name_H-M   'P 1'
#
loop_
_entity.id
_entity.type
_entity.pdbx_description
1 polymer ?
#
loop_
_entity_poly.entity_id
_entity_poly.type
_entity_poly.pdbx_seq_one_letter_code
_entity_poly.pdbx_strand_id
1 'polypeptide(L)'
;MSLAVRSPPFSFDLTTAAQLRAALRTSLDGAEFFGGPLVLVGREVDIPAWSWLGQVCLLRSDWLPAVAAAMHDALHHGTELERQALVDALANEPATVRLLPWTAGWARMFGDVTGTRSGTGWGGSSTAPRLDHVLANHERYAEAWVRQPHDVLWRLRPVALATRDHLRNLLERTARTGRGPETPLGDHGWDWLAQQVAYVPWIADALGELLPWALHGEPAHGYAALDYLLMGQDAWRWRDLVRQWRSHPPNWAATPTKVKPKGWGRKARQTQDNSLKTWADLALRFETLHGRQAPPVMDLPLP
;
A
#
# COMPACT_ATOMS: atom_id res chain seq x y z
N MET A 1 -7.71 -13.71 18.20
CA MET A 1 -6.61 -14.14 17.30
C MET A 1 -6.25 -12.95 16.44
N SER A 2 -5.06 -12.38 16.67
CA SER A 2 -4.52 -11.27 15.88
C SER A 2 -4.07 -11.81 14.54
N LEU A 3 -4.64 -11.32 13.44
CA LEU A 3 -4.02 -11.39 12.13
C LEU A 3 -2.79 -10.46 12.18
N ALA A 4 -1.74 -10.92 12.86
CA ALA A 4 -0.41 -10.45 12.57
C ALA A 4 -0.15 -10.88 11.14
N VAL A 5 -0.45 -9.99 10.20
CA VAL A 5 0.19 -9.97 8.89
C VAL A 5 1.67 -9.98 9.21
N ARG A 6 2.26 -11.19 9.24
CA ARG A 6 3.70 -11.33 9.26
C ARG A 6 4.15 -10.58 8.04
N SER A 7 4.85 -9.47 8.28
CA SER A 7 5.56 -8.75 7.23
C SER A 7 6.22 -9.78 6.32
N PRO A 8 6.16 -9.61 4.99
CA PRO A 8 6.84 -10.51 4.08
C PRO A 8 8.30 -10.67 4.53
N PRO A 9 8.93 -11.83 4.30
CA PRO A 9 10.24 -12.20 4.84
C PRO A 9 11.41 -11.32 4.34
N PHE A 10 11.13 -10.21 3.66
CA PHE A 10 12.13 -9.33 3.08
C PHE A 10 12.08 -7.99 3.79
N SER A 11 13.10 -7.71 4.60
CA SER A 11 13.56 -6.33 4.69
C SER A 11 13.99 -5.93 3.28
N PHE A 12 13.16 -5.17 2.58
CA PHE A 12 13.47 -4.63 1.26
C PHE A 12 14.50 -3.51 1.42
N ASP A 13 15.74 -3.87 1.72
CA ASP A 13 16.91 -2.98 1.66
C ASP A 13 17.34 -2.80 0.19
N LEU A 14 16.36 -2.65 -0.71
CA LEU A 14 16.59 -2.34 -2.11
C LEU A 14 16.83 -0.83 -2.22
N THR A 15 17.84 -0.45 -2.98
CA THR A 15 18.18 0.94 -3.28
C THR A 15 18.11 1.25 -4.76
N THR A 16 18.09 0.23 -5.65
CA THR A 16 18.04 0.44 -7.10
C THR A 16 17.04 -0.47 -7.84
N ALA A 17 16.67 -0.08 -9.06
CA ALA A 17 15.79 -0.86 -9.92
C ALA A 17 16.43 -2.18 -10.38
N ALA A 18 17.75 -2.20 -10.59
CA ALA A 18 18.49 -3.43 -10.89
C ALA A 18 18.46 -4.43 -9.72
N GLN A 19 18.57 -3.94 -8.48
CA GLN A 19 18.42 -4.79 -7.29
C GLN A 19 16.99 -5.33 -7.15
N LEU A 20 15.99 -4.53 -7.45
CA LEU A 20 14.59 -4.99 -7.51
C LEU A 20 14.42 -6.10 -8.54
N ARG A 21 14.97 -5.93 -9.75
CA ARG A 21 14.96 -6.96 -10.78
C ARG A 21 15.64 -8.24 -10.31
N ALA A 22 16.81 -8.13 -9.67
CA ALA A 22 17.51 -9.29 -9.13
C ALA A 22 16.66 -10.01 -8.07
N ALA A 23 16.00 -9.27 -7.17
CA ALA A 23 15.11 -9.84 -6.16
C ALA A 23 13.88 -10.54 -6.77
N LEU A 24 13.32 -10.00 -7.85
CA LEU A 24 12.23 -10.64 -8.60
C LEU A 24 12.68 -11.98 -9.18
N ARG A 25 13.88 -12.04 -9.77
CA ARG A 25 14.44 -13.28 -10.30
C ARG A 25 14.72 -14.31 -9.21
N THR A 26 15.37 -13.88 -8.13
CA THR A 26 15.63 -14.76 -6.97
C THR A 26 14.33 -15.27 -6.34
N SER A 27 13.24 -14.50 -6.41
CA SER A 27 11.92 -14.98 -5.95
C SER A 27 11.40 -16.16 -6.78
N LEU A 28 11.98 -16.46 -7.95
CA LEU A 28 11.62 -17.59 -8.80
C LEU A 28 12.54 -18.80 -8.63
N ASP A 29 13.61 -18.72 -7.83
CA ASP A 29 14.56 -19.84 -7.65
C ASP A 29 13.89 -21.10 -7.04
N GLY A 30 12.73 -20.94 -6.38
CA GLY A 30 11.91 -22.04 -5.85
C GLY A 30 10.72 -22.44 -6.75
N ALA A 31 10.47 -21.72 -7.84
CA ALA A 31 9.29 -21.90 -8.68
C ALA A 31 9.37 -23.15 -9.56
N GLU A 32 10.57 -23.56 -9.98
CA GLU A 32 10.77 -24.78 -10.77
C GLU A 32 10.23 -26.04 -10.07
N PHE A 33 10.33 -26.12 -8.73
CA PHE A 33 9.81 -27.24 -7.94
C PHE A 33 8.29 -27.39 -8.06
N PHE A 34 7.55 -26.29 -8.26
CA PHE A 34 6.09 -26.27 -8.34
C PHE A 34 5.56 -26.27 -9.78
N GLY A 35 6.43 -26.25 -10.79
CA GLY A 35 6.03 -26.23 -12.21
C GLY A 35 5.32 -24.93 -12.64
N GLY A 36 5.51 -23.84 -11.90
CA GLY A 36 4.87 -22.54 -12.14
C GLY A 36 5.41 -21.48 -11.17
N PRO A 37 5.03 -20.19 -11.31
CA PRO A 37 5.62 -19.07 -10.57
C PRO A 37 5.13 -18.99 -9.10
N LEU A 38 5.33 -20.07 -8.34
CA LEU A 38 4.89 -20.24 -6.97
C LEU A 38 6.07 -20.42 -6.01
N VAL A 39 5.92 -19.86 -4.83
CA VAL A 39 6.88 -20.03 -3.73
C VAL A 39 6.17 -20.42 -2.45
N LEU A 40 6.83 -21.22 -1.63
CA LEU A 40 6.35 -21.54 -0.29
C LEU A 40 6.65 -20.37 0.67
N VAL A 41 5.60 -19.94 1.37
CA VAL A 41 5.72 -19.08 2.55
C VAL A 41 5.40 -19.93 3.78
N GLY A 42 6.45 -20.30 4.52
CA GLY A 42 6.33 -21.23 5.64
C GLY A 42 6.32 -22.69 5.17
N ARG A 43 5.57 -23.55 5.86
CA ARG A 43 5.61 -25.01 5.62
C ARG A 43 4.56 -25.53 4.64
N GLU A 44 3.46 -24.81 4.41
CA GLU A 44 2.28 -25.36 3.69
C GLU A 44 1.53 -24.36 2.79
N VAL A 45 1.94 -23.10 2.73
CA VAL A 45 1.23 -22.08 1.95
C VAL A 45 2.05 -21.70 0.73
N ASP A 46 1.52 -21.98 -0.46
CA ASP A 46 2.05 -21.47 -1.73
C ASP A 46 1.40 -20.12 -2.07
N ILE A 47 2.22 -19.19 -2.54
CA ILE A 47 1.74 -17.91 -3.07
C ILE A 47 2.44 -17.61 -4.40
N PRO A 48 1.88 -16.73 -5.25
CA PRO A 48 2.60 -16.20 -6.40
C PRO A 48 3.95 -15.61 -5.97
N ALA A 49 5.01 -15.95 -6.70
CA ALA A 49 6.39 -15.55 -6.40
C ALA A 49 6.55 -14.03 -6.21
N TRP A 50 5.77 -13.25 -6.95
CA TRP A 50 5.83 -11.79 -6.98
C TRP A 50 4.67 -11.13 -6.22
N SER A 51 3.87 -11.87 -5.45
CA SER A 51 2.76 -11.31 -4.65
C SER A 51 3.20 -10.18 -3.71
N TRP A 52 4.46 -10.19 -3.26
CA TRP A 52 5.00 -9.12 -2.42
C TRP A 52 5.05 -7.74 -3.13
N LEU A 53 5.00 -7.69 -4.46
CA LEU A 53 4.94 -6.43 -5.21
C LEU A 53 3.68 -5.63 -4.90
N GLY A 54 2.57 -6.28 -4.55
CA GLY A 54 1.36 -5.58 -4.09
C GLY A 54 1.66 -4.70 -2.87
N GLN A 55 2.45 -5.20 -1.92
CA GLN A 55 2.84 -4.42 -0.75
C GLN A 55 3.81 -3.29 -1.09
N VAL A 56 4.76 -3.49 -2.00
CA VAL A 56 5.63 -2.41 -2.48
C VAL A 56 4.78 -1.33 -3.16
N CYS A 57 3.88 -1.73 -4.05
CA CYS A 57 2.97 -0.80 -4.71
C CYS A 57 2.11 -0.04 -3.70
N LEU A 58 1.67 -0.65 -2.61
CA LEU A 58 0.89 0.02 -1.57
C LEU A 58 1.74 0.98 -0.71
N LEU A 59 2.93 0.56 -0.29
CA LEU A 59 3.73 1.26 0.72
C LEU A 59 4.72 2.28 0.14
N ARG A 60 5.11 2.16 -1.13
CA ARG A 60 6.21 2.91 -1.75
C ARG A 60 5.80 3.48 -3.11
N SER A 61 5.03 4.58 -3.12
CA SER A 61 4.66 5.27 -4.36
C SER A 61 5.88 5.76 -5.16
N ASP A 62 6.98 6.06 -4.47
CA ASP A 62 8.27 6.43 -5.07
C ASP A 62 8.90 5.28 -5.88
N TRP A 63 8.57 4.03 -5.56
CA TRP A 63 9.06 2.84 -6.27
C TRP A 63 8.24 2.41 -7.48
N LEU A 64 7.05 2.99 -7.70
CA LEU A 64 6.18 2.56 -8.80
C LEU A 64 6.88 2.58 -10.18
N PRO A 65 7.66 3.63 -10.55
CA PRO A 65 8.40 3.62 -11.81
C PRO A 65 9.44 2.48 -11.89
N ALA A 66 10.14 2.20 -10.78
CA ALA A 66 11.15 1.13 -10.73
C ALA A 66 10.52 -0.26 -10.86
N VAL A 67 9.37 -0.47 -10.19
CA VAL A 67 8.57 -1.69 -10.32
C VAL A 67 8.11 -1.87 -11.75
N ALA A 68 7.55 -0.82 -12.37
CA ALA A 68 7.10 -0.89 -13.75
C ALA A 68 8.23 -1.17 -14.74
N ALA A 69 9.40 -0.54 -14.57
CA ALA A 69 10.57 -0.80 -15.42
C ALA A 69 11.08 -2.24 -15.28
N ALA A 70 11.17 -2.78 -14.06
CA ALA A 70 11.58 -4.16 -13.84
C ALA A 70 10.58 -5.18 -14.42
N MET A 71 9.28 -4.91 -14.31
CA MET A 71 8.23 -5.71 -14.92
C MET A 71 8.25 -5.63 -16.46
N HIS A 72 8.51 -4.46 -17.02
CA HIS A 72 8.64 -4.28 -18.47
C HIS A 72 9.85 -5.05 -19.02
N ASP A 73 10.99 -5.04 -18.33
CA ASP A 73 12.17 -5.86 -18.66
C ASP A 73 11.83 -7.36 -18.63
N ALA A 74 11.04 -7.80 -17.64
CA ALA A 74 10.54 -9.18 -17.60
C ALA A 74 9.65 -9.54 -18.80
N LEU A 75 8.81 -8.62 -19.29
CA LEU A 75 8.01 -8.83 -20.50
C LEU A 75 8.84 -8.82 -21.78
N HIS A 76 9.91 -8.03 -21.87
CA HIS A 76 10.72 -7.97 -23.10
C HIS A 76 11.78 -9.08 -23.14
N HIS A 77 12.52 -9.24 -22.06
CA HIS A 77 13.75 -10.03 -21.99
C HIS A 77 13.67 -11.18 -21.00
N GLY A 78 12.57 -11.28 -20.26
CA GLY A 78 12.36 -12.37 -19.32
C GLY A 78 11.98 -13.69 -19.98
N THR A 79 12.22 -14.75 -19.22
CA THR A 79 11.76 -16.11 -19.46
C THR A 79 10.24 -16.22 -19.43
N GLU A 80 9.71 -17.32 -19.95
CA GLU A 80 8.26 -17.60 -19.88
C GLU A 80 7.76 -17.61 -18.43
N LEU A 81 8.55 -18.14 -17.50
CA LEU A 81 8.23 -18.17 -16.08
C LEU A 81 8.12 -16.75 -15.47
N GLU A 82 9.01 -15.83 -15.84
CA GLU A 82 8.95 -14.42 -15.41
C GLU A 82 7.70 -13.72 -15.97
N ARG A 83 7.35 -13.98 -17.23
CA ARG A 83 6.14 -13.44 -17.87
C ARG A 83 4.87 -13.94 -17.18
N GLN A 84 4.81 -15.24 -16.87
CA GLN A 84 3.70 -15.84 -16.13
C GLN A 84 3.59 -15.27 -14.71
N ALA A 85 4.72 -15.15 -14.00
CA ALA A 85 4.78 -14.56 -12.66
C ALA A 85 4.25 -13.12 -12.64
N LEU A 86 4.57 -12.33 -13.67
CA LEU A 86 4.06 -10.99 -13.84
C LEU A 86 2.54 -10.97 -13.98
N VAL A 87 2.00 -11.78 -14.90
CA VAL A 87 0.54 -11.81 -15.13
C VAL A 87 -0.18 -12.28 -13.86
N ASP A 88 0.36 -13.28 -13.17
CA ASP A 88 -0.18 -13.76 -11.90
C ASP A 88 -0.12 -12.68 -10.81
N ALA A 89 0.96 -11.91 -10.70
CA ALA A 89 1.05 -10.80 -9.76
C ALA A 89 0.00 -9.71 -10.06
N LEU A 90 -0.13 -9.28 -11.32
CA LEU A 90 -1.13 -8.29 -11.72
C LEU A 90 -2.57 -8.82 -11.50
N ALA A 91 -2.80 -10.11 -11.75
CA ALA A 91 -4.11 -10.74 -11.59
C ALA A 91 -4.48 -11.01 -10.14
N ASN A 92 -3.53 -11.11 -9.21
CA ASN A 92 -3.80 -11.52 -7.82
C ASN A 92 -3.62 -10.39 -6.80
N GLU A 93 -2.89 -9.33 -7.11
CA GLU A 93 -2.56 -8.26 -6.16
C GLU A 93 -3.28 -6.94 -6.47
N PRO A 94 -4.33 -6.55 -5.71
CA PRO A 94 -5.11 -5.35 -5.95
C PRO A 94 -4.32 -4.04 -6.08
N ALA A 95 -3.28 -3.91 -5.28
CA ALA A 95 -2.45 -2.71 -5.27
C ALA A 95 -1.66 -2.51 -6.58
N THR A 96 -1.53 -3.53 -7.43
CA THR A 96 -0.81 -3.42 -8.72
C THR A 96 -1.54 -2.56 -9.76
N VAL A 97 -2.83 -2.27 -9.57
CA VAL A 97 -3.55 -1.27 -10.40
C VAL A 97 -2.87 0.11 -10.37
N ARG A 98 -2.07 0.40 -9.34
CA ARG A 98 -1.26 1.61 -9.25
C ARG A 98 -0.21 1.70 -10.37
N LEU A 99 0.11 0.59 -11.04
CA LEU A 99 1.07 0.55 -12.14
C LEU A 99 0.45 0.97 -13.48
N LEU A 100 -0.88 1.15 -13.57
CA LEU A 100 -1.58 1.52 -14.81
C LEU A 100 -0.93 2.67 -15.61
N PRO A 101 -0.42 3.76 -14.99
CA PRO A 101 0.25 4.83 -15.75
C PRO A 101 1.46 4.35 -16.58
N TRP A 102 2.10 3.26 -16.17
CA TRP A 102 3.31 2.70 -16.81
C TRP A 102 3.06 1.43 -17.61
N THR A 103 1.87 0.82 -17.50
CA THR A 103 1.50 -0.36 -18.30
C THR A 103 0.84 0.01 -19.62
N ALA A 104 0.80 1.30 -19.95
CA ALA A 104 0.31 1.80 -21.22
C ALA A 104 0.98 1.08 -22.40
N GLY A 105 0.16 0.48 -23.26
CA GLY A 105 0.64 -0.24 -24.44
C GLY A 105 1.11 -1.67 -24.20
N TRP A 106 1.25 -2.14 -22.95
CA TRP A 106 1.59 -3.55 -22.68
C TRP A 106 0.54 -4.50 -23.25
N ALA A 107 -0.75 -4.17 -23.14
CA ALA A 107 -1.83 -4.97 -23.74
C ALA A 107 -1.66 -5.15 -25.26
N ARG A 108 -1.14 -4.14 -25.95
CA ARG A 108 -0.90 -4.20 -27.41
C ARG A 108 0.35 -5.01 -27.77
N MET A 109 1.40 -4.93 -26.96
CA MET A 109 2.69 -5.57 -27.24
C MET A 109 2.77 -7.01 -26.73
N PHE A 110 2.08 -7.32 -25.64
CA PHE A 110 2.22 -8.55 -24.84
C PHE A 110 0.87 -9.14 -24.42
N GLY A 111 -0.23 -8.73 -25.04
CA GLY A 111 -1.59 -9.09 -24.58
C GLY A 111 -1.91 -10.58 -24.63
N ASP A 112 -1.15 -11.37 -25.38
CA ASP A 112 -1.27 -12.83 -25.48
C ASP A 112 -0.58 -13.58 -24.33
N VAL A 113 0.31 -12.93 -23.57
CA VAL A 113 0.97 -13.52 -22.41
C VAL A 113 -0.07 -13.96 -21.38
N THR A 114 0.04 -15.21 -20.93
CA THR A 114 -0.86 -15.82 -19.95
C THR A 114 -0.17 -16.03 -18.59
N GLY A 115 -0.93 -15.86 -17.51
CA GLY A 115 -0.57 -16.34 -16.17
C GLY A 115 -0.99 -17.80 -15.97
N THR A 116 -0.72 -18.32 -14.78
CA THR A 116 -1.01 -19.72 -14.42
C THR A 116 -2.20 -19.88 -13.48
N ARG A 117 -2.70 -18.80 -12.86
CA ARG A 117 -3.79 -18.90 -11.86
C ARG A 117 -4.89 -17.85 -12.03
N SER A 118 -6.13 -18.27 -11.77
CA SER A 118 -7.25 -17.35 -11.61
C SER A 118 -7.12 -16.53 -10.32
N GLY A 119 -7.36 -15.23 -10.43
CA GLY A 119 -7.37 -14.32 -9.28
C GLY A 119 -8.56 -14.59 -8.36
N THR A 120 -8.30 -14.87 -7.08
CA THR A 120 -9.34 -14.87 -6.04
C THR A 120 -9.89 -13.47 -5.73
N GLY A 121 -9.20 -12.41 -6.19
CA GLY A 121 -9.44 -11.02 -5.79
C GLY A 121 -10.36 -10.18 -6.69
N TRP A 122 -10.61 -10.56 -7.95
CA TRP A 122 -11.29 -9.69 -8.93
C TRP A 122 -12.51 -10.30 -9.63
N GLY A 123 -12.96 -11.48 -9.20
CA GLY A 123 -14.17 -12.13 -9.75
C GLY A 123 -14.00 -12.74 -11.15
N GLY A 124 -12.78 -12.92 -11.65
CA GLY A 124 -12.50 -13.57 -12.94
C GLY A 124 -12.31 -15.09 -12.80
N SER A 125 -13.03 -15.88 -13.60
CA SER A 125 -13.06 -17.35 -13.54
C SER A 125 -12.01 -18.08 -14.42
N SER A 126 -11.08 -17.36 -15.06
CA SER A 126 -10.10 -18.01 -15.96
C SER A 126 -8.89 -18.53 -15.20
N THR A 127 -8.68 -19.85 -15.24
CA THR A 127 -7.50 -20.53 -14.67
C THR A 127 -6.18 -20.08 -15.29
N ALA A 128 -6.20 -19.42 -16.46
CA ALA A 128 -5.04 -18.78 -17.09
C ALA A 128 -5.43 -17.37 -17.56
N PRO A 129 -5.24 -16.32 -16.76
CA PRO A 129 -5.58 -14.96 -17.16
C PRO A 129 -4.62 -14.47 -18.26
N ARG A 130 -5.14 -13.78 -19.28
CA ARG A 130 -4.33 -13.10 -20.30
C ARG A 130 -4.03 -11.67 -19.87
N LEU A 131 -2.85 -11.16 -20.19
CA LEU A 131 -2.39 -9.84 -19.77
C LEU A 131 -3.33 -8.73 -20.24
N ASP A 132 -3.84 -8.78 -21.47
CA ASP A 132 -4.80 -7.80 -21.99
C ASP A 132 -6.08 -7.72 -21.14
N HIS A 133 -6.64 -8.87 -20.75
CA HIS A 133 -7.81 -8.96 -19.89
C HIS A 133 -7.54 -8.47 -18.47
N VAL A 134 -6.36 -8.76 -17.91
CA VAL A 134 -5.96 -8.28 -16.58
C VAL A 134 -5.85 -6.76 -16.56
N LEU A 135 -5.20 -6.17 -17.57
CA LEU A 135 -5.07 -4.71 -17.68
C LEU A 135 -6.44 -4.04 -17.89
N ALA A 136 -7.31 -4.62 -18.73
CA ALA A 136 -8.67 -4.11 -18.91
C ALA A 136 -9.54 -4.23 -17.63
N ASN A 137 -9.29 -5.23 -16.77
CA ASN A 137 -9.92 -5.32 -15.45
C ASN A 137 -9.40 -4.24 -14.51
N HIS A 138 -8.09 -3.99 -14.50
CA HIS A 138 -7.47 -2.91 -13.72
C HIS A 138 -8.04 -1.54 -14.09
N GLU A 139 -8.18 -1.24 -15.38
CA GLU A 139 -8.79 0.01 -15.87
C GLU A 139 -10.24 0.15 -15.40
N ARG A 140 -11.07 -0.89 -15.63
CA ARG A 140 -12.48 -0.89 -15.17
C ARG A 140 -12.58 -0.69 -13.66
N TYR A 141 -11.66 -1.28 -12.91
CA TYR A 141 -11.61 -1.14 -11.47
C TYR A 141 -11.24 0.28 -11.03
N ALA A 142 -10.19 0.86 -11.61
CA ALA A 142 -9.79 2.24 -11.34
C ALA A 142 -10.93 3.22 -11.67
N GLU A 143 -11.63 3.01 -12.79
CA GLU A 143 -12.80 3.81 -13.14
C GLU A 143 -13.95 3.66 -12.14
N ALA A 144 -14.23 2.43 -11.68
CA ALA A 144 -15.29 2.18 -10.69
C ALA A 144 -15.00 2.90 -9.36
N TRP A 145 -13.74 2.94 -8.93
CA TRP A 145 -13.30 3.68 -7.73
C TRP A 145 -13.49 5.19 -7.86
N VAL A 146 -13.36 5.75 -9.06
CA VAL A 146 -13.59 7.18 -9.32
C VAL A 146 -15.08 7.50 -9.45
N ARG A 147 -15.89 6.60 -10.02
CA ARG A 147 -17.27 6.91 -10.46
C ARG A 147 -18.38 6.48 -9.50
N GLN A 148 -18.17 5.57 -8.53
CA GLN A 148 -19.26 5.08 -7.67
C GLN A 148 -18.89 4.96 -6.19
N PRO A 149 -19.85 5.17 -5.26
CA PRO A 149 -19.65 4.89 -3.83
C PRO A 149 -20.08 3.49 -3.35
N HIS A 150 -20.87 2.67 -4.08
CA HIS A 150 -21.61 1.60 -3.37
C HIS A 150 -21.63 0.13 -3.84
N ASP A 151 -21.31 -0.30 -5.08
CA ASP A 151 -21.72 -1.67 -5.46
C ASP A 151 -20.69 -2.66 -6.03
N VAL A 152 -19.39 -2.37 -6.11
CA VAL A 152 -18.52 -3.28 -6.88
C VAL A 152 -17.64 -4.22 -6.03
N LEU A 153 -17.49 -4.02 -4.72
CA LEU A 153 -16.69 -4.94 -3.89
C LEU A 153 -17.24 -5.06 -2.48
N TRP A 154 -17.74 -6.23 -2.15
CA TRP A 154 -18.27 -6.66 -0.85
C TRP A 154 -17.31 -6.43 0.36
N ARG A 155 -16.07 -5.94 0.16
CA ARG A 155 -15.12 -5.58 1.22
C ARG A 155 -14.63 -4.12 1.22
N LEU A 156 -14.80 -3.37 0.14
CA LEU A 156 -14.20 -2.03 -0.01
C LEU A 156 -15.25 -1.04 -0.51
N ARG A 157 -15.53 -0.01 0.29
CA ARG A 157 -16.51 1.01 -0.06
C ARG A 157 -15.79 2.35 -0.32
N PRO A 158 -15.69 2.77 -1.58
CA PRO A 158 -15.07 4.05 -1.92
C PRO A 158 -15.87 5.20 -1.29
N VAL A 159 -15.14 6.13 -0.66
CA VAL A 159 -15.73 7.31 -0.05
C VAL A 159 -15.76 8.41 -1.11
N ALA A 160 -16.97 8.87 -1.46
CA ALA A 160 -17.12 9.94 -2.43
C ALA A 160 -16.48 11.24 -1.92
N LEU A 161 -15.35 11.61 -2.52
CA LEU A 161 -14.59 12.82 -2.21
C LEU A 161 -14.47 13.65 -3.50
N ALA A 162 -15.10 14.81 -3.50
CA ALA A 162 -15.14 15.70 -4.67
C ALA A 162 -14.11 16.83 -4.61
N THR A 163 -13.69 17.22 -3.40
CA THR A 163 -12.82 18.37 -3.18
C THR A 163 -11.87 18.12 -2.01
N ARG A 164 -10.81 18.92 -1.96
CA ARG A 164 -9.88 18.95 -0.85
C ARG A 164 -10.54 19.35 0.47
N ASP A 165 -11.48 20.28 0.44
CA ASP A 165 -12.22 20.70 1.64
C ASP A 165 -13.13 19.57 2.15
N HIS A 166 -13.75 18.80 1.25
CA HIS A 166 -14.49 17.61 1.63
C HIS A 166 -13.59 16.57 2.31
N LEU A 167 -12.38 16.35 1.77
CA LEU A 167 -11.40 15.46 2.39
C LEU A 167 -10.99 15.98 3.78
N ARG A 168 -10.63 17.26 3.91
CA ARG A 168 -10.26 17.87 5.21
C ARG A 168 -11.38 17.75 6.24
N ASN A 169 -12.60 18.13 5.89
CA ASN A 169 -13.76 18.03 6.78
C ASN A 169 -14.01 16.58 7.23
N LEU A 170 -13.80 15.62 6.32
CA LEU A 170 -13.92 14.22 6.65
C LEU A 170 -12.81 13.74 7.58
N LEU A 171 -11.56 14.16 7.34
CA LEU A 171 -10.42 13.87 8.22
C LEU A 171 -10.66 14.41 9.64
N GLU A 172 -11.11 15.66 9.75
CA GLU A 172 -11.48 16.30 11.03
C GLU A 172 -12.56 15.48 11.76
N ARG A 173 -13.66 15.16 11.06
CA ARG A 173 -14.78 14.42 11.62
C ARG A 173 -14.35 13.03 12.11
N THR A 174 -13.66 12.28 11.27
CA THR A 174 -13.27 10.88 11.54
C THR A 174 -12.17 10.78 12.59
N ALA A 175 -11.29 11.77 12.69
CA ALA A 175 -10.31 11.88 13.76
C ALA A 175 -10.97 12.16 15.12
N ARG A 176 -11.96 13.07 15.18
CA ARG A 176 -12.68 13.37 16.43
C ARG A 176 -13.54 12.20 16.91
N THR A 177 -14.18 11.46 16.00
CA THR A 177 -15.01 10.30 16.37
C THR A 177 -14.20 9.02 16.55
N GLY A 178 -13.01 8.94 15.97
CA GLY A 178 -12.23 7.70 15.88
C GLY A 178 -12.85 6.64 14.98
N ARG A 179 -13.80 7.03 14.13
CA ARG A 179 -14.61 6.14 13.28
C ARG A 179 -14.43 6.51 11.82
N GLY A 180 -14.38 5.49 10.96
CA GLY A 180 -14.37 5.69 9.51
C GLY A 180 -15.68 6.31 8.99
N PRO A 181 -15.69 6.82 7.74
CA PRO A 181 -16.84 7.47 7.12
C PRO A 181 -18.10 6.61 7.09
N GLU A 182 -17.94 5.29 6.91
CA GLU A 182 -19.06 4.37 6.69
C GLU A 182 -19.26 3.35 7.81
N THR A 183 -18.41 3.37 8.84
CA THR A 183 -18.43 2.39 9.93
C THR A 183 -18.66 3.09 11.27
N PRO A 184 -19.92 3.20 11.73
CA PRO A 184 -20.19 3.72 13.07
C PRO A 184 -19.62 2.82 14.18
N LEU A 185 -19.20 1.59 13.85
CA LEU A 185 -18.59 0.61 14.76
C LEU A 185 -17.08 0.43 14.54
N GLY A 186 -16.49 1.13 13.55
CA GLY A 186 -15.07 1.03 13.27
C GLY A 186 -14.26 1.78 14.31
N ASP A 187 -13.31 1.10 14.92
CA ASP A 187 -12.17 1.75 15.56
C ASP A 187 -11.14 2.02 14.46
N HIS A 188 -10.38 3.11 14.54
CA HIS A 188 -9.40 3.63 13.56
C HIS A 188 -9.96 4.69 12.60
N GLY A 189 -9.78 5.96 12.98
CA GLY A 189 -10.33 7.11 12.29
C GLY A 189 -9.94 7.18 10.80
N TRP A 190 -8.70 6.82 10.45
CA TRP A 190 -8.12 7.09 9.11
C TRP A 190 -7.63 5.86 8.33
N ASP A 191 -7.91 4.64 8.80
CA ASP A 191 -7.52 3.40 8.09
C ASP A 191 -8.06 3.29 6.68
N TRP A 192 -9.25 3.85 6.47
CA TRP A 192 -9.92 3.92 5.17
C TRP A 192 -9.10 4.70 4.13
N LEU A 193 -8.21 5.60 4.56
CA LEU A 193 -7.35 6.36 3.64
C LEU A 193 -6.41 5.47 2.86
N ALA A 194 -5.98 4.34 3.40
CA ALA A 194 -4.92 3.56 2.77
C ALA A 194 -5.28 3.10 1.36
N GLN A 195 -6.55 2.72 1.18
CA GLN A 195 -7.10 2.34 -0.10
C GLN A 195 -7.43 3.57 -0.96
N GLN A 196 -7.97 4.63 -0.38
CA GLN A 196 -8.28 5.87 -1.11
C GLN A 196 -7.03 6.46 -1.78
N VAL A 197 -5.92 6.52 -1.04
CA VAL A 197 -4.62 7.01 -1.54
C VAL A 197 -4.05 6.10 -2.62
N ALA A 198 -4.32 4.79 -2.55
CA ALA A 198 -3.88 3.86 -3.58
C ALA A 198 -4.61 4.07 -4.92
N TYR A 199 -5.91 4.37 -4.88
CA TYR A 199 -6.75 4.35 -6.10
C TYR A 199 -7.17 5.73 -6.60
N VAL A 200 -7.00 6.79 -5.81
CA VAL A 200 -7.42 8.15 -6.15
C VAL A 200 -6.21 9.10 -6.04
N PRO A 201 -5.45 9.31 -7.13
CA PRO A 201 -4.15 9.99 -7.08
C PRO A 201 -4.16 11.36 -6.40
N TRP A 202 -5.19 12.17 -6.65
CA TRP A 202 -5.28 13.52 -6.07
C TRP A 202 -5.39 13.49 -4.53
N ILE A 203 -5.90 12.41 -3.92
CA ILE A 203 -5.96 12.26 -2.46
C ILE A 203 -4.53 12.11 -1.91
N ALA A 204 -3.67 11.34 -2.59
CA ALA A 204 -2.27 11.19 -2.19
C ALA A 204 -1.55 12.54 -2.17
N ASP A 205 -1.80 13.37 -3.18
CA ASP A 205 -1.22 14.72 -3.27
C ASP A 205 -1.78 15.66 -2.19
N ALA A 206 -3.11 15.65 -2.00
CA ALA A 206 -3.76 16.48 -0.98
C ALA A 206 -3.30 16.13 0.45
N LEU A 207 -3.00 14.85 0.73
CA LEU A 207 -2.45 14.44 2.03
C LEU A 207 -1.08 15.07 2.31
N GLY A 208 -0.29 15.40 1.27
CA GLY A 208 0.98 16.14 1.37
C GLY A 208 0.88 17.36 2.28
N GLU A 209 -0.24 18.08 2.17
CA GLU A 209 -0.48 19.30 2.91
C GLU A 209 -1.39 19.09 4.13
N LEU A 210 -2.32 18.13 4.09
CA LEU A 210 -3.28 17.89 5.16
C LEU A 210 -2.67 17.14 6.35
N LEU A 211 -1.69 16.25 6.14
CA LEU A 211 -1.03 15.55 7.26
C LEU A 211 -0.25 16.50 8.17
N PRO A 212 0.60 17.42 7.66
CA PRO A 212 1.22 18.45 8.50
C PRO A 212 0.21 19.24 9.33
N TRP A 213 -0.89 19.69 8.72
CA TRP A 213 -1.97 20.40 9.42
C TRP A 213 -2.53 19.58 10.58
N ALA A 214 -2.85 18.31 10.34
CA ALA A 214 -3.45 17.44 11.35
C ALA A 214 -2.54 17.22 12.56
N LEU A 215 -1.24 17.17 12.30
CA LEU A 215 -0.24 16.87 13.31
C LEU A 215 0.03 18.07 14.23
N HIS A 216 -0.22 19.29 13.75
CA HIS A 216 -0.22 20.50 14.58
C HIS A 216 -1.61 20.87 15.13
N GLY A 217 -2.64 20.07 14.83
CA GLY A 217 -4.01 20.31 15.24
C GLY A 217 -4.35 19.80 16.64
N GLU A 218 -5.65 19.61 16.90
CA GLU A 218 -6.17 19.00 18.11
C GLU A 218 -5.58 17.59 18.35
N PRO A 219 -5.47 17.13 19.61
CA PRO A 219 -4.90 15.82 19.94
C PRO A 219 -5.50 14.64 19.15
N ALA A 220 -6.80 14.71 18.83
CA ALA A 220 -7.49 13.68 18.05
C ALA A 220 -7.00 13.59 16.59
N HIS A 221 -6.62 14.73 15.99
CA HIS A 221 -6.03 14.77 14.64
C HIS A 221 -4.64 14.14 14.64
N GLY A 222 -3.79 14.54 15.60
CA GLY A 222 -2.45 13.98 15.77
C GLY A 222 -2.48 12.46 15.95
N TYR A 223 -3.44 11.99 16.73
CA TYR A 223 -3.69 10.57 16.97
C TYR A 223 -4.05 9.78 15.70
N ALA A 224 -5.04 10.26 14.94
CA ALA A 224 -5.49 9.59 13.72
C ALA A 224 -4.39 9.57 12.67
N ALA A 225 -3.64 10.67 12.54
CA ALA A 225 -2.50 10.79 11.65
C ALA A 225 -1.39 9.80 12.02
N LEU A 226 -1.02 9.67 13.30
CA LEU A 226 -0.03 8.69 13.75
C LEU A 226 -0.46 7.23 13.49
N ASP A 227 -1.71 6.89 13.77
CA ASP A 227 -2.25 5.53 13.51
C ASP A 227 -2.26 5.20 12.01
N TYR A 228 -2.50 6.19 11.15
CA TYR A 228 -2.36 6.08 9.70
C TYR A 228 -0.90 5.97 9.26
N LEU A 229 0.00 6.84 9.74
CA LEU A 229 1.42 6.83 9.39
C LEU A 229 2.09 5.50 9.74
N LEU A 230 1.69 4.89 10.86
CA LEU A 230 2.17 3.57 11.29
C LEU A 230 1.71 2.41 10.41
N MET A 231 0.81 2.64 9.44
CA MET A 231 0.55 1.68 8.35
C MET A 231 1.72 1.59 7.37
N GLY A 232 2.65 2.54 7.40
CA GLY A 232 3.85 2.56 6.57
C GLY A 232 3.63 3.06 5.14
N GLN A 233 2.41 3.49 4.79
CA GLN A 233 2.09 3.97 3.45
C GLN A 233 2.77 5.29 3.15
N ASP A 234 3.64 5.27 2.14
CA ASP A 234 4.45 6.41 1.74
C ASP A 234 5.21 7.04 2.92
N ALA A 235 5.63 6.21 3.88
CA ALA A 235 6.33 6.65 5.08
C ALA A 235 7.54 7.53 4.79
N TRP A 236 8.21 7.30 3.66
CA TRP A 236 9.32 8.12 3.16
C TRP A 236 8.97 9.62 3.05
N ARG A 237 7.73 9.98 2.70
CA ARG A 237 7.26 11.38 2.57
C ARG A 237 7.21 12.11 3.90
N TRP A 238 7.01 11.36 4.99
CA TRP A 238 6.69 11.91 6.30
C TRP A 238 7.86 11.86 7.28
N ARG A 239 9.01 11.34 6.86
CA ARG A 239 10.20 11.19 7.73
C ARG A 239 10.65 12.52 8.32
N ASP A 240 10.72 13.57 7.51
CA ASP A 240 11.21 14.87 7.98
C ASP A 240 10.18 15.56 8.87
N LEU A 241 8.89 15.40 8.58
CA LEU A 241 7.80 15.87 9.43
C LEU A 241 7.84 15.23 10.82
N VAL A 242 8.04 13.91 10.90
CA VAL A 242 8.15 13.19 12.18
C VAL A 242 9.44 13.57 12.92
N ARG A 243 10.58 13.74 12.20
CA ARG A 243 11.83 14.22 12.80
C ARG A 243 11.70 15.61 13.40
N GLN A 244 10.99 16.52 12.73
CA GLN A 244 10.76 17.88 13.22
C GLN A 244 10.04 17.87 14.57
N TRP A 245 9.21 16.87 14.89
CA TRP A 245 8.58 16.80 16.21
C TRP A 245 9.54 16.45 17.34
N ARG A 246 10.70 15.85 17.04
CA ARG A 246 11.72 15.64 18.09
C ARG A 246 12.25 16.98 18.58
N SER A 247 12.45 17.93 17.66
CA SER A 247 12.94 19.27 18.00
C SER A 247 11.82 20.23 18.40
N HIS A 248 10.62 20.05 17.85
CA HIS A 248 9.46 20.91 18.05
C HIS A 248 8.20 20.05 18.31
N PRO A 249 8.10 19.42 19.49
CA PRO A 249 7.01 18.50 19.76
C PRO A 249 5.66 19.24 19.80
N PRO A 250 4.60 18.70 19.17
CA PRO A 250 3.26 19.25 19.32
C PRO A 250 2.78 19.12 20.78
N ASN A 251 1.83 19.97 21.18
CA ASN A 251 1.34 20.04 22.56
C ASN A 251 0.76 18.71 23.09
N TRP A 252 0.31 17.82 22.20
CA TRP A 252 -0.22 16.51 22.55
C TRP A 252 0.85 15.41 22.63
N ALA A 253 2.11 15.67 22.23
CA ALA A 253 3.17 14.67 22.13
C ALA A 253 3.45 13.94 23.46
N ALA A 254 3.42 14.67 24.58
CA ALA A 254 3.63 14.13 25.92
C ALA A 254 2.40 13.41 26.51
N THR A 255 1.26 13.39 25.79
CA THR A 255 0.05 12.71 26.29
C THR A 255 0.32 11.21 26.36
N PRO A 256 -0.04 10.53 27.48
CA PRO A 256 0.20 9.09 27.59
C PRO A 256 -0.57 8.27 26.55
N THR A 257 0.06 7.24 25.99
CA THR A 257 -0.58 6.31 25.02
C THR A 257 -1.79 5.57 25.60
N LYS A 258 -1.87 5.49 26.93
CA LYS A 258 -2.99 4.88 27.66
C LYS A 258 -4.27 5.74 27.61
N VAL A 259 -4.15 7.04 27.35
CA VAL A 259 -5.27 7.97 27.27
C VAL A 259 -5.70 8.08 25.81
N LYS A 260 -6.92 7.62 25.50
CA LYS A 260 -7.52 7.78 24.16
C LYS A 260 -8.27 9.12 24.06
N PRO A 261 -8.33 9.76 22.87
CA PRO A 261 -9.15 10.94 22.66
C PRO A 261 -10.64 10.63 22.92
N LYS A 262 -11.40 11.65 23.31
CA LYS A 262 -12.86 11.56 23.47
C LYS A 262 -13.48 11.08 22.15
N GLY A 263 -14.41 10.13 22.20
CA GLY A 263 -15.09 9.56 21.03
C GLY A 263 -14.53 8.23 20.54
N TRP A 264 -13.25 7.96 20.76
CA TRP A 264 -12.60 6.72 20.32
C TRP A 264 -13.04 5.50 21.14
N GLY A 265 -13.35 4.38 20.49
CA GLY A 265 -13.69 3.11 21.15
C GLY A 265 -12.44 2.38 21.65
N ARG A 266 -11.42 2.27 20.80
CA ARG A 266 -10.11 1.64 21.10
C ARG A 266 -8.95 2.63 21.08
N LYS A 267 -7.79 2.13 21.50
CA LYS A 267 -6.52 2.83 21.32
C LYS A 267 -5.97 2.59 19.89
N ALA A 268 -4.99 3.38 19.45
CA ALA A 268 -4.27 3.23 18.19
C ALA A 268 -3.60 1.85 18.14
N ARG A 269 -3.51 1.26 16.95
CA ARG A 269 -3.20 -0.17 16.75
C ARG A 269 -1.88 -0.60 17.40
N GLN A 270 -0.91 0.31 17.47
CA GLN A 270 0.43 0.04 17.96
C GLN A 270 0.65 0.38 19.45
N THR A 271 -0.38 0.83 20.17
CA THR A 271 -0.30 1.13 21.62
C THR A 271 -0.37 -0.10 22.53
N GLN A 272 -0.47 -1.30 21.94
CA GLN A 272 -0.38 -2.55 22.68
C GLN A 272 1.06 -2.88 23.11
N ASP A 273 2.04 -2.17 22.54
CA ASP A 273 3.43 -2.20 23.00
C ASP A 273 3.57 -1.40 24.31
N ASN A 274 3.83 -2.10 25.41
CA ASN A 274 3.98 -1.52 26.74
C ASN A 274 5.21 -0.59 26.87
N SER A 275 6.14 -0.61 25.91
CA SER A 275 7.29 0.29 25.89
C SER A 275 6.94 1.72 25.46
N LEU A 276 5.81 1.92 24.77
CA LEU A 276 5.38 3.22 24.26
C LEU A 276 4.55 3.95 25.33
N LYS A 277 5.15 4.92 26.01
CA LYS A 277 4.52 5.63 27.13
C LYS A 277 3.74 6.86 26.68
N THR A 278 4.18 7.52 25.62
CA THR A 278 3.65 8.78 25.09
C THR A 278 3.44 8.71 23.58
N TRP A 279 2.68 9.65 23.00
CA TRP A 279 2.54 9.72 21.54
C TRP A 279 3.85 10.10 20.84
N ALA A 280 4.76 10.81 21.52
CA ALA A 280 6.12 11.00 21.05
C ALA A 280 6.86 9.66 20.84
N ASP A 281 6.64 8.66 21.70
CA ASP A 281 7.24 7.33 21.54
C ASP A 281 6.74 6.61 20.28
N LEU A 282 5.48 6.83 19.88
CA LEU A 282 4.94 6.31 18.62
C LEU A 282 5.55 6.98 17.40
N ALA A 283 5.84 8.28 17.47
CA ALA A 283 6.60 8.98 16.43
C ALA A 283 8.03 8.41 16.29
N LEU A 284 8.71 8.15 17.42
CA LEU A 284 10.02 7.48 17.42
C LEU A 284 9.93 6.06 16.85
N ARG A 285 8.85 5.33 17.13
CA ARG A 285 8.59 4.02 16.55
C ARG A 285 8.43 4.08 15.03
N PHE A 286 7.70 5.06 14.51
CA PHE A 286 7.59 5.29 13.07
C PHE A 286 8.97 5.48 12.43
N GLU A 287 9.82 6.32 13.01
CA GLU A 287 11.20 6.50 12.51
C GLU A 287 12.03 5.21 12.61
N THR A 288 11.83 4.41 13.65
CA THR A 288 12.56 3.15 13.81
C THR A 288 12.16 2.14 12.74
N LEU A 289 10.87 2.07 12.42
CA LEU A 289 10.31 1.16 11.42
C LEU A 289 10.59 1.61 9.98
N HIS A 290 10.55 2.91 9.71
CA HIS A 290 10.56 3.45 8.35
C HIS A 290 11.76 4.35 8.04
N GLY A 291 12.57 4.71 9.03
CA GLY A 291 13.70 5.62 8.90
C GLY A 291 14.87 5.09 8.07
N ARG A 292 14.83 3.82 7.65
CA ARG A 292 15.82 3.21 6.75
C ARG A 292 15.39 3.21 5.27
N GLN A 293 14.16 3.60 4.95
CA GLN A 293 13.68 3.61 3.56
C GLN A 293 14.37 4.72 2.76
N ALA A 294 15.30 4.35 1.88
CA ALA A 294 15.92 5.26 0.90
C ALA A 294 15.06 5.34 -0.37
N PRO A 295 14.98 6.51 -1.05
CA PRO A 295 14.32 6.61 -2.35
C PRO A 295 14.99 5.69 -3.38
N PRO A 296 14.26 5.16 -4.36
CA PRO A 296 14.83 4.31 -5.40
C PRO A 296 15.74 5.10 -6.32
N VAL A 297 16.84 4.48 -6.74
CA VAL A 297 17.66 4.93 -7.86
C VAL A 297 17.23 4.17 -9.11
N MET A 298 16.83 4.91 -10.15
CA MET A 298 16.53 4.36 -11.47
C MET A 298 17.83 4.13 -12.24
N ASP A 299 18.33 2.89 -12.22
CA ASP A 299 19.58 2.45 -12.87
C ASP A 299 19.35 1.43 -14.00
N LEU A 300 18.09 1.23 -14.39
CA LEU A 300 17.70 0.51 -15.60
C LEU A 300 17.44 1.52 -16.73
N PRO A 301 17.77 1.19 -18.00
CA PRO A 301 17.38 2.02 -19.13
C PRO A 301 15.86 2.18 -19.13
N LEU A 302 15.39 3.43 -19.20
CA LEU A 302 13.97 3.71 -19.37
C LEU A 302 13.57 3.26 -20.78
N PRO A 303 12.41 2.60 -20.95
CA PRO A 303 11.87 2.28 -22.25
C PRO A 303 11.56 3.52 -23.09
#